data_AF-A0A370UA35-F1
#
_entry.id   AF-A0A370UA35-F1
#
_cell.length_a   1.000
_cell.length_b   1.000
_cell.length_c   1.000
_cell.angle_alpha   90.00
_cell.angle_beta   90.00
_cell.angle_gamma   90.00
#
_symmetry.space_group_name_H-M   'P 1'
#
loop_
_entity.id
_entity.type
_entity.pdbx_description
1 polymer ?
#
loop_
_entity_poly.entity_id
_entity_poly.type
_entity_poly.pdbx_seq_one_letter_code
_entity_poly.pdbx_strand_id
1 'polypeptide(L)' 'MHSGLILSRTKDEGITIKVPPSDTETIVHVTTLSCTHSRARLRIAAPHNTSIIRDEILKSSKEGDAA' A
#
# COMPACT_ATOMS: atom_id res chain seq x y z
N MET A 1 18.82 4.56 -0.40
CA MET A 1 18.30 3.20 -0.63
C MET A 1 16.78 3.24 -0.47
N HIS A 2 16.00 2.93 -1.50
CA HIS A 2 14.54 2.87 -1.36
C HIS A 2 14.13 1.57 -0.64
N SER A 3 13.84 1.66 0.65
CA SER A 3 13.23 0.57 1.42
C SER A 3 11.81 0.36 0.91
N GLY A 4 11.54 -0.77 0.26
CA GLY A 4 10.20 -1.11 -0.24
C GLY A 4 9.44 -1.97 0.78
N LEU A 5 8.14 -1.71 0.92
CA LEU A 5 7.25 -2.55 1.71
C LEU A 5 6.88 -3.81 0.91
N ILE A 6 6.97 -4.99 1.53
CA ILE A 6 6.56 -6.25 0.90
C ILE A 6 5.27 -6.72 1.57
N LEU A 7 4.23 -6.91 0.77
CA LEU A 7 2.90 -7.34 1.22
C LEU A 7 2.45 -8.56 0.42
N SER A 8 1.66 -9.43 1.05
CA SER A 8 0.90 -10.47 0.35
C SER A 8 -0.56 -10.05 0.30
N ARG A 9 -1.17 -10.14 -0.88
CA ARG A 9 -2.56 -9.73 -1.15
C ARG A 9 -3.32 -10.81 -1.93
N THR A 10 -4.58 -11.05 -1.61
CA THR A 10 -5.54 -11.78 -2.46
C THR A 10 -6.22 -10.83 -3.45
N LYS A 11 -7.02 -11.36 -4.38
CA LYS A 11 -7.74 -10.56 -5.40
C LYS A 11 -8.73 -9.53 -4.80
N ASP A 12 -9.16 -9.73 -3.56
CA ASP A 12 -10.17 -8.91 -2.87
C ASP A 12 -9.54 -7.97 -1.82
N GLU A 13 -8.22 -8.02 -1.63
CA GLU A 13 -7.48 -7.18 -0.68
C GLU A 13 -6.79 -6.03 -1.40
N GLY A 14 -7.16 -4.79 -1.05
CA GLY A 14 -6.57 -3.58 -1.61
C GLY A 14 -5.45 -2.97 -0.76
N ILE A 15 -4.78 -1.99 -1.37
CA ILE A 15 -3.77 -1.14 -0.74
C ILE A 15 -4.07 0.30 -1.14
N THR A 16 -4.13 1.18 -0.15
CA THR A 16 -4.27 2.62 -0.34
C THR A 16 -2.90 3.28 -0.21
N ILE A 17 -2.52 4.06 -1.22
CA ILE A 17 -1.29 4.86 -1.20
C ILE A 17 -1.69 6.33 -1.09
N LYS A 18 -1.37 6.98 0.04
CA LYS A 18 -1.59 8.41 0.22
C LYS A 18 -0.32 9.15 -0.17
N VAL A 19 -0.44 9.97 -1.20
CA VAL A 19 0.62 10.84 -1.70
C VAL A 19 0.30 12.28 -1.28
N PRO A 20 1.16 12.94 -0.49
CA PRO A 20 0.95 14.33 -0.15
C PRO A 20 1.06 15.22 -1.42
N PRO A 21 0.35 16.36 -1.47
CA PRO A 21 0.57 17.35 -2.52
C PRO A 21 2.06 17.72 -2.61
N SER A 22 2.58 17.79 -3.82
CA SER A 22 3.98 18.12 -4.10
C SER A 22 4.10 18.81 -5.45
N ASP A 23 5.05 19.74 -5.57
CA ASP A 23 5.42 20.37 -6.83
C ASP A 23 6.23 19.43 -7.75
N THR A 24 6.64 18.27 -7.23
CA THR A 24 7.41 17.25 -7.95
C THR A 24 6.62 15.96 -8.10
N GLU A 25 6.86 15.25 -9.21
CA GLU A 25 6.25 13.95 -9.44
C GLU A 25 6.63 12.95 -8.35
N THR A 26 5.64 12.20 -7.87
CA THR A 26 5.86 11.09 -6.93
C THR A 26 5.81 9.78 -7.68
N ILE A 27 6.96 9.11 -7.76
CA ILE A 27 7.08 7.83 -8.44
C ILE A 27 6.88 6.69 -7.44
N VAL A 28 5.89 5.84 -7.71
CA VAL A 28 5.66 4.61 -6.94
C VAL A 28 5.90 3.41 -7.84
N HIS A 29 6.81 2.53 -7.43
CA HIS A 29 7.10 1.28 -8.13
C HIS A 29 6.43 0.12 -7.43
N VAL A 30 5.54 -0.57 -8.15
CA VAL A 30 4.89 -1.80 -7.71
C VAL A 30 5.47 -2.97 -8.51
N THR A 31 5.96 -3.98 -7.83
CA THR A 31 6.55 -5.18 -8.46
C THR A 31 5.93 -6.43 -7.87
N THR A 32 5.39 -7.30 -8.71
CA THR A 32 4.99 -8.65 -8.30
C THR A 32 6.24 -9.51 -8.16
N LEU A 33 6.53 -9.96 -6.94
CA LEU A 33 7.66 -10.83 -6.63
C LEU A 33 7.32 -12.31 -6.88
N SER A 34 6.07 -12.70 -6.60
CA SER A 34 5.57 -14.05 -6.83
C SER A 34 4.04 -14.04 -6.87
N CYS A 35 3.45 -14.96 -7.62
CA CYS A 35 2.01 -15.15 -7.66
C CYS A 35 1.68 -16.64 -7.46
N THR A 36 0.71 -16.91 -6.60
CA THR A 36 0.06 -18.22 -6.45
C THR A 36 -1.40 -18.07 -6.86
N HIS A 37 -2.14 -19.17 -7.02
CA HIS A 37 -3.52 -19.16 -7.50
C HIS A 37 -4.45 -18.15 -6.78
N SER A 38 -4.24 -17.90 -5.49
CA SER A 38 -5.10 -17.04 -4.68
C SER A 38 -4.40 -15.81 -4.09
N ARG A 39 -3.09 -15.67 -4.25
CA ARG A 39 -2.30 -14.67 -3.53
C ARG A 39 -1.07 -14.22 -4.31
N ALA A 40 -0.90 -12.90 -4.41
CA ALA A 40 0.26 -12.24 -4.97
C ALA A 40 1.13 -11.64 -3.85
N ARG A 41 2.45 -11.76 -3.99
CA ARG A 41 3.44 -11.08 -3.14
C ARG A 41 3.95 -9.87 -3.91
N LEU A 42 3.69 -8.67 -3.39
CA LEU A 42 3.98 -7.39 -4.01
C LEU A 42 5.07 -6.67 -3.22
N ARG A 43 6.03 -6.05 -3.92
CA ARG A 43 6.90 -5.01 -3.38
C ARG A 43 6.38 -3.66 -3.83
N ILE A 44 6.22 -2.73 -2.90
CA ILE A 44 5.79 -1.36 -3.15
C ILE A 44 6.92 -0.46 -2.65
N ALA A 45 7.61 0.19 -3.58
CA ALA A 45 8.65 1.16 -3.28
C ALA A 45 8.13 2.56 -3.62
N ALA A 46 8.15 3.45 -2.64
CA ALA A 46 7.70 4.82 -2.77
C ALA A 46 8.59 5.74 -1.91
N PRO A 47 8.58 7.06 -2.15
CA PRO A 47 9.32 8.02 -1.33
C PRO A 47 8.81 8.05 0.13
N HIS A 48 9.68 8.45 1.06
CA HIS A 48 9.40 8.42 2.50
C HIS A 48 8.22 9.29 2.97
N ASN A 49 7.82 10.28 2.18
CA ASN A 49 6.67 11.14 2.46
C ASN A 49 5.32 10.50 2.04
N THR A 50 5.33 9.33 1.39
CA THR A 50 4.12 8.61 1.02
C THR A 50 3.71 7.62 2.11
N SER A 51 2.41 7.46 2.32
CA SER A 51 1.89 6.44 3.24
C SER A 51 1.29 5.28 2.45
N ILE A 52 1.76 4.05 2.71
CA ILE A 52 1.24 2.83 2.12
C ILE A 52 0.46 2.08 3.19
N ILE A 53 -0.85 1.95 3.01
CA ILE A 53 -1.78 1.45 4.01
C ILE A 53 -2.56 0.27 3.43
N ARG A 54 -2.76 -0.77 4.23
CA ARG A 54 -3.61 -1.90 3.87
C ARG A 54 -5.08 -1.52 4.07
N ASP A 55 -5.96 -1.80 3.12
CA ASP A 55 -7.35 -1.32 3.17
C ASP A 55 -8.12 -1.86 4.38
N GLU A 56 -7.77 -3.06 4.88
CA GLU A 56 -8.37 -3.62 6.10
C GLU A 56 -8.11 -2.74 7.35
N ILE A 57 -7.00 -2.01 7.38
CA ILE A 57 -6.65 -1.10 8.50
C ILE A 57 -7.51 0.17 8.46
N LEU A 58 -7.82 0.67 7.25
CA LEU A 58 -8.66 1.86 7.08
C LEU A 58 -10.10 1.60 7.51
N LYS A 59 -10.60 0.39 7.31
CA LYS A 59 -11.96 -0.01 7.75
C LYS A 59 -12.05 -0.02 9.27
N SER A 60 -11.08 -0.63 9.96
CA SER A 60 -11.06 -0.68 11.43
C SER A 60 -10.92 0.70 12.10
N SER A 61 -10.36 1.68 11.40
CA SER A 61 -10.14 3.02 11.98
C SER A 61 -11.40 3.92 11.95
N LYS A 62 -12.37 3.65 11.08
CA LYS A 62 -13.61 4.45 11.01
C LYS A 62 -14.68 4.04 12.03
N GLU A 63 -14.55 2.85 12.63
CA GLU A 63 -15.50 2.35 13.64
C GLU A 63 -15.16 2.83 15.07
N GLY A 64 -14.04 3.55 15.27
CA GLY A 64 -13.58 4.01 16.58
C GLY A 64 -13.88 5.48 16.94
N ASP A 65 -14.42 6.28 16.01
CA ASP A 65 -14.58 7.74 16.16
C ASP A 65 -16.06 8.19 16.21
N ALA A 66 -16.99 7.25 16.40
CA ALA A 66 -18.41 7.52 16.65
C ALA A 66 -18.78 7.06 18.07
N ALA A 67 -18.28 7.80 19.07
CA ALA A 67 -18.71 7.71 20.47
C ALA A 67 -19.00 9.11 21.02
#